data_AF-A0A1I6MHW6-F1
#
_entry.id   AF-A0A1I6MHW6-F1
#
_cell.length_a   1.000
_cell.length_b   1.000
_cell.length_c   1.000
_cell.angle_alpha   90.00
_cell.angle_beta   90.00
_cell.angle_gamma   90.00
#
_symmetry.space_group_name_H-M   'P 1'
#
loop_
_entity.id
_entity.type
_entity.pdbx_description
1 polymer ?
#
loop_
_entity_poly.entity_id
_entity_poly.type
_entity_poly.pdbx_seq_one_letter_code
_entity_poly.pdbx_strand_id
1 'polypeptide(L)' 'MIVYSHRFSGVLQQLVIELGLDMILTDENSPVSLADNEAMLSEVAAGMGVEMKKIAAANGSVLFKFQRMQ' A
#
# COMPACT_ATOMS: atom_id res chain seq x y z
N MET A 1 16.41 -5.71 10.83
CA MET A 1 15.48 -4.83 10.09
C MET A 1 14.04 -5.32 10.24
N ILE A 2 13.55 -5.52 11.48
CA ILE A 2 12.21 -6.11 11.75
C ILE A 2 11.27 -5.06 12.37
N VAL A 3 11.83 -4.10 13.11
CA VAL A 3 11.03 -3.08 13.83
C VAL A 3 10.33 -2.08 12.91
N TYR A 4 10.89 -1.80 11.72
CA TYR A 4 10.28 -0.87 10.76
C TYR A 4 9.05 -1.45 10.06
N SER A 5 9.01 -2.76 9.77
CA SER A 5 7.86 -3.36 9.07
C SER A 5 6.61 -3.43 9.96
N HIS A 6 6.77 -3.72 11.26
CA HIS A 6 5.65 -3.74 12.21
C HIS A 6 4.99 -2.37 12.42
N ARG A 7 5.77 -1.29 12.37
CA ARG A 7 5.22 0.07 12.46
C ARG A 7 4.49 0.45 11.17
N PHE A 8 5.05 0.06 10.04
CA PHE A 8 4.46 0.37 8.74
C PHE A 8 3.13 -0.37 8.54
N SER A 9 3.04 -1.66 8.89
CA SER A 9 1.79 -2.42 8.78
C SER A 9 0.68 -1.84 9.65
N GLY A 10 0.99 -1.43 10.88
CA GLY A 10 0.01 -0.79 11.77
C GLY A 10 -0.51 0.55 11.23
N VAL A 11 0.38 1.37 10.68
CA VAL A 11 -0.02 2.64 10.03
C VAL A 11 -0.86 2.38 8.79
N LEU A 12 -0.47 1.41 7.95
CA LEU A 12 -1.23 1.05 6.76
C LEU A 12 -2.64 0.59 7.15
N GLN A 13 -2.75 -0.25 8.17
CA GLN A 13 -4.03 -0.72 8.70
C GLN A 13 -4.93 0.42 9.15
N GLN A 14 -4.42 1.37 9.94
CA GLN A 14 -5.26 2.50 10.38
C GLN A 14 -5.70 3.36 9.20
N LEU A 15 -4.78 3.75 8.32
CA LEU A 15 -5.10 4.65 7.20
C LEU A 15 -6.11 4.02 6.24
N VAL A 16 -5.92 2.74 5.93
CA VAL A 16 -6.68 2.08 4.87
C VAL A 16 -7.98 1.49 5.39
N ILE A 17 -7.95 0.83 6.55
CA ILE A 17 -9.09 0.05 7.04
C ILE A 17 -9.95 0.82 8.01
N GLU A 18 -9.35 1.63 8.88
CA GLU A 18 -10.12 2.42 9.84
C GLU A 18 -10.63 3.71 9.21
N LEU A 19 -9.82 4.35 8.37
CA LEU A 19 -10.16 5.65 7.75
C LEU A 19 -10.66 5.54 6.30
N GLY A 20 -10.49 4.40 5.63
CA GLY A 20 -10.94 4.21 4.25
C GLY A 20 -10.18 5.05 3.22
N LEU A 21 -8.91 5.35 3.48
CA LEU A 21 -8.09 6.20 2.61
C LEU A 21 -7.48 5.39 1.47
N ASP A 22 -7.41 6.03 0.30
CA ASP A 22 -6.64 5.54 -0.84
C ASP A 22 -5.18 6.02 -0.74
N MET A 23 -4.24 5.24 -1.27
CA MET A 23 -2.81 5.57 -1.29
C MET A 23 -2.34 5.86 -2.72
N ILE A 24 -1.67 6.99 -2.95
CA ILE A 24 -1.00 7.32 -4.22
C ILE A 24 0.51 7.28 -3.99
N LEU A 25 1.23 6.53 -4.81
CA LEU A 25 2.70 6.44 -4.76
C LEU A 25 3.33 6.81 -6.11
N THR A 26 4.53 7.38 -6.03
CA THR A 26 5.45 7.63 -7.14
C THR A 26 6.86 7.21 -6.70
N ASP A 27 7.67 6.71 -7.62
CA ASP A 27 9.07 6.37 -7.37
C ASP A 27 10.08 7.40 -7.90
N GLU A 28 9.60 8.56 -8.40
CA GLU A 28 10.44 9.59 -9.04
C GLU A 28 11.64 10.05 -8.19
N ASN A 29 11.50 10.05 -6.85
CA ASN A 29 12.56 10.39 -5.91
C ASN A 29 12.78 9.30 -4.84
N SER A 30 12.37 8.07 -5.13
CA SER A 30 12.42 6.96 -4.19
C SER A 30 13.64 6.07 -4.45
N PRO A 31 14.31 5.57 -3.40
CA PRO A 31 15.31 4.51 -3.54
C PRO A 31 14.68 3.13 -3.82
N VAL A 32 13.35 3.02 -3.79
CA VAL A 32 12.56 1.79 -3.96
C VAL A 32 11.60 1.95 -5.14
N SER A 33 11.55 0.96 -6.03
CA SER A 33 10.71 1.00 -7.21
C SER A 33 9.21 0.89 -6.88
N LEU A 34 8.34 1.33 -7.78
CA LEU A 34 6.89 1.08 -7.65
C LEU A 34 6.55 -0.42 -7.58
N ALA A 35 7.30 -1.28 -8.27
CA ALA A 35 7.08 -2.72 -8.25
C ALA A 35 7.39 -3.34 -6.88
N ASP A 36 8.46 -2.90 -6.23
CA ASP A 36 8.82 -3.36 -4.89
C ASP A 36 7.81 -2.87 -3.83
N ASN A 37 7.37 -1.62 -3.95
CA ASN A 37 6.30 -1.08 -3.10
C ASN A 37 4.99 -1.86 -3.29
N GLU A 38 4.62 -2.19 -4.53
CA GLU A 38 3.44 -3.00 -4.84
C GLU A 38 3.53 -4.41 -4.24
N ALA A 39 4.68 -5.07 -4.33
CA ALA A 39 4.89 -6.39 -3.74
C ALA A 39 4.71 -6.35 -2.21
N MET A 40 5.32 -5.36 -1.54
CA MET A 40 5.18 -5.18 -0.10
C MET A 40 3.72 -4.88 0.30
N LEU A 41 3.05 -3.97 -0.40
CA LEU A 41 1.65 -3.63 -0.11
C LEU A 41 0.72 -4.82 -0.32
N SER A 42 0.97 -5.65 -1.34
CA SER A 42 0.19 -6.87 -1.59
C SER A 42 0.34 -7.88 -0.46
N GLU A 43 1.56 -8.08 0.04
CA GLU A 43 1.84 -8.97 1.18
C GLU A 43 1.14 -8.49 2.46
N VAL A 44 1.22 -7.19 2.74
CA VAL A 44 0.58 -6.57 3.91
C VAL A 44 -0.95 -6.67 3.80
N ALA A 45 -1.52 -6.35 2.63
CA ALA A 45 -2.97 -6.43 2.40
C ALA A 45 -3.49 -7.87 2.55
N ALA A 46 -2.77 -8.86 2.02
CA ALA A 46 -3.11 -10.27 2.20
C ALA A 46 -3.08 -10.69 3.67
N GLY A 47 -2.07 -10.27 4.43
CA GLY A 47 -1.99 -10.51 5.88
C GLY A 47 -3.13 -9.86 6.68
N MET A 48 -3.76 -8.83 6.13
CA MET A 48 -4.88 -8.12 6.75
C MET A 48 -6.28 -8.58 6.27
N GLY A 49 -6.36 -9.50 5.29
CA GLY A 49 -7.64 -9.91 4.69
C GLY A 49 -8.29 -8.80 3.85
N VAL A 50 -7.46 -8.03 3.15
CA VAL A 50 -7.85 -6.85 2.37
C VAL A 50 -7.50 -7.06 0.92
N GLU A 51 -8.45 -6.82 0.02
CA GLU A 51 -8.21 -6.80 -1.41
C GLU A 51 -7.55 -5.47 -1.80
N MET A 52 -6.42 -5.53 -2.49
CA MET A 52 -5.75 -4.36 -3.06
C MET A 52 -6.00 -4.30 -4.57
N LYS A 53 -6.42 -3.13 -5.07
CA LYS A 53 -6.60 -2.86 -6.50
C LYS A 53 -5.68 -1.72 -6.96
N LYS A 54 -4.98 -1.95 -8.07
CA LYS A 54 -4.09 -1.00 -8.70
C LYS A 54 -4.81 -0.21 -9.80
N ILE A 55 -4.65 1.10 -9.79
CA ILE A 55 -5.19 2.00 -10.81
C ILE A 55 -4.07 2.92 -11.29
N ALA A 56 -3.88 3.01 -12.61
CA ALA A 56 -2.93 3.95 -13.19
C ALA A 56 -3.34 5.39 -12.84
N ALA A 57 -2.42 6.17 -12.28
CA ALA A 57 -2.61 7.60 -12.04
C ALA A 57 -1.74 8.43 -13.01
N ALA A 58 -1.91 9.75 -13.00
CA ALA A 58 -1.13 10.65 -13.83
C ALA A 58 0.35 10.67 -13.40
N ASN A 59 1.24 11.09 -14.31
CA ASN A 59 2.65 11.41 -14.03
C ASN A 59 3.45 10.25 -13.41
N GLY A 60 3.28 9.03 -13.94
CA GLY A 60 4.02 7.86 -13.46
C GLY A 60 3.65 7.39 -12.05
N SER A 61 2.60 7.97 -11.45
CA SER A 61 2.11 7.55 -10.15
C SER A 61 1.13 6.37 -10.26
N VAL A 62 0.96 5.66 -9.15
CA VAL A 62 0.01 4.56 -9.03
C VAL A 62 -0.90 4.80 -7.82
N LEU A 63 -2.21 4.67 -8.05
CA LEU A 63 -3.22 4.67 -7.01
C LEU A 63 -3.49 3.24 -6.56
N PHE A 64 -3.34 2.99 -5.27
CA PHE A 64 -3.71 1.75 -4.60
C PHE A 64 -4.98 1.97 -3.81
N LYS A 65 -6.04 1.27 -4.22
CA LYS A 65 -7.30 1.17 -3.48
C LYS A 65 -7.30 -0.12 -2.69
N PHE A 66 -7.93 -0.09 -1.53
CA PHE A 66 -8.00 -1.22 -0.63
C PHE A 66 -9.43 -1.42 -0.14
N GLN A 67 -9.89 -2.66 -0.08
CA GLN A 67 -11.25 -3.00 0.31
C GLN A 67 -11.22 -4.24 1.19
N ARG A 68 -12.00 -4.27 2.28
CA ARG A 68 -12.14 -5.51 3.07
C ARG A 68 -12.74 -6.60 2.19
N MET A 69 -12.13 -7.79 2.21
CA MET A 69 -12.75 -8.98 1.62
C MET A 69 -14.01 -9.30 2.43
N GLN A 70 -15.17 -9.32 1.76
CA GLN A 70 -16.44 -9.71 2.39
C GLN A 70 -16.49 -11.21 2.66
#